data_AF-A0A1G0YG70-F1
#
_entry.id   AF-A0A1G0YG70-F1
#
_cell.length_a   1.000
_cell.length_b   1.000
_cell.length_c   1.000
_cell.angle_alpha   90.00
_cell.angle_beta   90.00
_cell.angle_gamma   90.00
#
_symmetry.space_group_name_H-M   'P 1'
#
loop_
_entity.id
_entity.type
_entity.pdbx_description
1 polymer ?
#
loop_
_entity_poly.entity_id
_entity_poly.type
_entity_poly.pdbx_seq_one_letter_code
_entity_poly.pdbx_strand_id
1 'polypeptide(L)'
;MGVHGDCPLQKIPAHLQTGDVIAVRLSSVDGAATARAVFRILSVHPFGRHQAYAKAQVVELPPRGLSNLKPESICALFPQREGALESAFIQQTVRGAAGRWLGSESFVAEIYGACEAPGFQARVQEWIDGRPWKLEIDRRLNARQHPGEHPDYRQPNSFPDEYAAKEFLLARLSRLLKDLGLESLAKHYRWNSWLGPTRVVMRRAAENKPYAGLAAIDFECRPDDRAHFTMSLTASIPSELPPFEPDLGLISRTPMKPDEPISLREELLQPLRLLFNPSLRTQWLQAQLEAGQSEGMLTSEEAAHIREQIHDPFIQTYLKCMAIHLCMLPTTNIIVIIGGILYAMAHRLPLQESIKIVVLALAFFYVFPASPGSILRGLFVLAVVIRRRRLHRFKVALILSFWRYVGYMAFPLQMVSTFPSLARFLAARWATEAVHIVPVWGQPGGRLEHRLFDLFFNVPINLGRWWAERRRKNSR
;
A
#
# COMPACT_ATOMS: atom_id res chain seq x y z
N MET A 1 -18.32 8.89 -45.42
CA MET A 1 -18.51 7.55 -44.83
C MET A 1 -17.47 7.37 -43.73
N GLY A 2 -17.78 7.86 -42.54
CA GLY A 2 -16.96 7.64 -41.34
C GLY A 2 -17.74 6.68 -40.44
N VAL A 3 -17.17 5.52 -40.15
CA VAL A 3 -17.71 4.58 -39.18
C VAL A 3 -17.11 4.96 -37.82
N HIS A 4 -17.82 5.81 -37.09
CA HIS A 4 -17.71 5.86 -35.63
C HIS A 4 -18.27 4.55 -35.09
N GLY A 5 -17.39 3.57 -34.91
CA GLY A 5 -17.69 2.37 -34.15
C GLY A 5 -17.54 2.70 -32.67
N ASP A 6 -18.63 3.15 -32.05
CA ASP A 6 -18.77 3.12 -30.60
C ASP A 6 -18.60 1.67 -30.14
N CYS A 7 -17.40 1.34 -29.65
CA CYS A 7 -17.16 0.09 -28.96
C CYS A 7 -17.87 0.23 -27.60
N PRO A 8 -18.96 -0.50 -27.32
CA PRO A 8 -19.48 -0.52 -25.96
C PRO A 8 -18.41 -1.24 -25.15
N LEU A 9 -17.67 -0.47 -24.36
CA LEU A 9 -16.86 -0.98 -23.25
C LEU A 9 -17.80 -1.84 -22.39
N GLN A 10 -17.85 -3.13 -22.71
CA GLN A 10 -18.56 -4.13 -21.95
C GLN A 10 -17.89 -4.16 -20.59
N LYS A 11 -18.57 -3.50 -19.66
CA LYS A 11 -18.37 -3.63 -18.23
C LYS A 11 -18.13 -5.11 -17.94
N ILE A 12 -17.17 -5.40 -17.07
CA ILE A 12 -17.21 -6.59 -16.21
C ILE A 12 -18.68 -6.80 -15.85
N PRO A 13 -19.27 -8.00 -15.96
CA PRO A 13 -20.64 -8.23 -15.54
C PRO A 13 -20.89 -7.49 -14.23
N ALA A 14 -21.68 -6.41 -14.28
CA ALA A 14 -21.83 -5.43 -13.19
C ALA A 14 -22.63 -6.01 -12.00
N HIS A 15 -22.64 -7.34 -11.90
CA HIS A 15 -23.54 -8.14 -11.10
C HIS A 15 -22.81 -9.21 -10.27
N LEU A 16 -21.47 -9.32 -10.32
CA LEU A 16 -20.78 -10.18 -9.35
C LEU A 16 -20.86 -9.55 -7.96
N GLN A 17 -21.61 -10.20 -7.07
CA GLN A 17 -21.81 -9.83 -5.68
C GLN A 17 -21.20 -10.88 -4.75
N THR A 18 -20.91 -10.45 -3.52
CA THR A 18 -20.53 -11.37 -2.45
C THR A 18 -21.63 -12.42 -2.25
N GLY A 19 -21.26 -13.70 -2.34
CA GLY A 19 -22.18 -14.84 -2.23
C GLY A 19 -22.49 -15.50 -3.57
N ASP A 20 -22.21 -14.86 -4.71
CA ASP A 20 -22.47 -15.42 -6.02
C ASP A 20 -21.69 -16.71 -6.25
N VAL A 21 -22.28 -17.62 -7.04
CA VAL A 21 -21.63 -18.84 -7.47
C VAL A 21 -21.42 -18.77 -8.97
N ILE A 22 -20.15 -18.88 -9.40
CA ILE A 22 -19.78 -18.89 -10.81
C ILE A 22 -19.19 -20.23 -11.21
N ALA A 23 -19.56 -20.73 -12.37
CA ALA A 23 -18.90 -21.87 -12.98
C ALA A 23 -17.96 -21.36 -14.08
N VAL A 24 -16.67 -21.66 -13.96
CA VAL A 24 -15.66 -21.30 -14.95
C VAL A 24 -15.16 -22.56 -15.62
N ARG A 25 -15.12 -22.55 -16.95
CA ARG A 25 -14.39 -23.55 -17.72
C ARG A 25 -12.92 -23.16 -17.71
N LEU A 26 -12.12 -23.96 -17.05
CA LEU A 26 -10.66 -23.89 -17.03
C LEU A 26 -10.14 -24.77 -18.17
N SER A 27 -9.20 -24.24 -18.93
CA SER A 27 -8.45 -25.01 -19.91
C SER A 27 -7.00 -25.10 -19.45
N SER A 28 -6.34 -26.21 -19.72
CA SER A 28 -4.89 -26.29 -19.60
C SER A 28 -4.25 -25.28 -20.56
N VAL A 29 -3.01 -24.90 -20.24
CA VAL A 29 -2.24 -23.89 -20.98
C VAL A 29 -2.03 -24.28 -22.46
N ASP A 30 -1.99 -25.58 -22.76
CA ASP A 30 -1.91 -26.16 -24.10
C ASP A 30 -3.28 -26.49 -24.73
N GLY A 31 -4.39 -26.22 -24.02
CA GLY A 31 -5.76 -26.50 -24.45
C GLY A 31 -6.15 -27.99 -24.42
N ALA A 32 -5.25 -28.89 -24.04
CA ALA A 32 -5.46 -30.34 -24.12
C ALA A 32 -6.43 -30.89 -23.06
N ALA A 33 -6.59 -30.20 -21.94
CA ALA A 33 -7.51 -30.57 -20.86
C ALA A 33 -8.46 -29.43 -20.55
N THR A 34 -9.75 -29.73 -20.41
CA THR A 34 -10.75 -28.76 -19.93
C THR A 34 -11.41 -29.29 -18.66
N ALA A 35 -11.60 -28.40 -17.70
CA ALA A 35 -12.16 -28.67 -16.39
C ALA A 35 -13.22 -27.61 -16.08
N ARG A 36 -14.34 -28.00 -15.48
CA ARG A 36 -15.33 -27.06 -14.93
C ARG A 36 -15.08 -26.88 -13.44
N ALA A 37 -14.70 -25.68 -13.01
CA ALA A 37 -14.57 -25.34 -11.60
C ALA A 37 -15.71 -24.42 -11.17
N VAL A 38 -16.29 -24.71 -10.01
CA VAL A 38 -17.33 -23.88 -9.39
C VAL A 38 -16.72 -23.07 -8.27
N PHE A 39 -16.97 -21.77 -8.27
CA PHE A 39 -16.44 -20.82 -7.30
C PHE A 39 -17.55 -20.08 -6.59
N ARG A 40 -17.41 -19.87 -5.28
CA ARG A 40 -18.23 -18.97 -4.48
C ARG A 40 -17.47 -17.67 -4.24
N ILE A 41 -18.06 -16.54 -4.61
CA ILE A 41 -17.49 -15.21 -4.38
C ILE A 41 -17.58 -14.89 -2.88
N LEU A 42 -16.43 -14.69 -2.25
CA LEU A 42 -16.33 -14.33 -0.84
C LEU A 42 -16.36 -12.81 -0.64
N SER A 43 -15.74 -12.07 -1.55
CA SER A 43 -15.73 -10.60 -1.53
C SER A 43 -15.33 -10.05 -2.90
N VAL A 44 -15.83 -8.86 -3.23
CA VAL A 44 -15.45 -8.11 -4.43
C VAL A 44 -14.71 -6.85 -4.01
N HIS A 45 -13.53 -6.64 -4.59
CA HIS A 45 -12.66 -5.52 -4.26
C HIS A 45 -12.45 -4.62 -5.49
N PRO A 46 -12.62 -3.29 -5.37
CA PRO A 46 -12.31 -2.37 -6.44
C PRO A 46 -10.78 -2.28 -6.64
N PHE A 47 -10.33 -2.26 -7.90
CA PHE A 47 -8.94 -2.09 -8.30
C PHE A 47 -8.83 -0.99 -9.38
N GLY A 48 -8.41 0.20 -8.97
CA GLY A 48 -8.41 1.37 -9.86
C GLY A 48 -9.83 1.83 -10.26
N ARG A 49 -9.92 2.75 -11.22
CA ARG A 49 -11.21 3.35 -11.64
C ARG A 49 -12.12 2.42 -12.44
N HIS A 50 -11.61 1.30 -12.97
CA HIS A 50 -12.33 0.47 -13.95
C HIS A 50 -12.07 -1.05 -13.87
N GLN A 51 -11.40 -1.56 -12.83
CA GLN A 51 -11.21 -3.00 -12.64
C GLN A 51 -11.69 -3.39 -11.23
N ALA A 52 -12.17 -4.61 -11.08
CA ALA A 52 -12.52 -5.19 -9.78
C ALA A 52 -12.02 -6.63 -9.79
N TYR A 53 -11.42 -7.09 -8.69
CA TYR A 53 -11.08 -8.50 -8.50
C TYR A 53 -11.99 -9.10 -7.45
N ALA A 54 -12.25 -10.39 -7.57
CA ALA A 54 -13.05 -11.12 -6.59
C ALA A 54 -12.20 -12.15 -5.87
N LYS A 55 -12.29 -12.16 -4.54
CA LYS A 55 -11.80 -13.26 -3.72
C LYS A 55 -12.84 -14.36 -3.79
N ALA A 56 -12.44 -15.55 -4.21
CA ALA A 56 -13.37 -16.65 -4.42
C ALA A 56 -12.86 -17.93 -3.74
N GLN A 57 -13.79 -18.68 -3.15
CA GLN A 57 -13.55 -20.03 -2.67
C GLN A 57 -13.90 -20.99 -3.79
N VAL A 58 -13.04 -21.96 -4.06
CA VAL A 58 -13.46 -23.12 -4.86
C VAL A 58 -14.58 -23.85 -4.09
N VAL A 59 -15.55 -24.42 -4.79
CA VAL A 59 -16.64 -25.20 -4.18
C VAL A 59 -16.58 -26.62 -4.72
N GLU A 60 -16.31 -26.75 -6.01
CA GLU A 60 -16.27 -28.03 -6.69
C GLU A 60 -15.21 -28.00 -7.79
N LEU A 61 -14.45 -29.09 -7.86
CA LEU A 61 -13.50 -29.37 -8.92
C LEU A 61 -13.95 -30.64 -9.64
N PRO A 62 -13.78 -30.70 -10.97
CA PRO A 62 -14.06 -31.94 -11.67
C PRO A 62 -12.97 -32.95 -11.31
N PRO A 63 -13.26 -34.26 -11.39
CA PRO A 63 -12.38 -35.31 -10.87
C PRO A 63 -11.02 -35.46 -11.59
N ARG A 64 -10.68 -34.66 -12.62
CA ARG A 64 -9.41 -34.76 -13.36
C ARG A 64 -8.92 -33.41 -13.92
N GLY A 65 -7.61 -33.16 -13.81
CA GLY A 65 -6.88 -32.24 -14.71
C GLY A 65 -6.11 -31.06 -14.08
N LEU A 66 -6.41 -30.67 -12.84
CA LEU A 66 -5.69 -29.58 -12.14
C LEU A 66 -5.23 -30.07 -10.77
N SER A 67 -4.04 -30.68 -10.71
CA SER A 67 -3.53 -31.37 -9.50
C SER A 67 -3.31 -30.46 -8.28
N ASN A 68 -3.27 -29.14 -8.48
CA ASN A 68 -2.89 -28.18 -7.44
C ASN A 68 -4.07 -27.40 -6.84
N LEU A 69 -5.23 -27.38 -7.52
CA LEU A 69 -6.42 -26.75 -6.97
C LEU A 69 -7.12 -27.74 -6.04
N LYS A 70 -7.35 -27.34 -4.79
CA LYS A 70 -8.18 -28.09 -3.84
C LYS A 70 -9.58 -27.48 -3.77
N PRO A 71 -10.64 -28.26 -3.49
CA PRO A 71 -12.00 -27.75 -3.32
C PRO A 71 -12.10 -26.62 -2.29
N GLU A 72 -11.19 -26.50 -1.33
CA GLU A 72 -11.20 -25.45 -0.31
C GLU A 72 -10.22 -24.30 -0.59
N SER A 73 -9.63 -24.24 -1.79
CA SER A 73 -8.63 -23.23 -2.13
C SER A 73 -9.27 -21.86 -2.29
N ILE A 74 -8.58 -20.82 -1.81
CA ILE A 74 -8.95 -19.44 -2.09
C ILE A 74 -8.16 -18.96 -3.31
N CYS A 75 -8.88 -18.39 -4.26
CA CYS A 75 -8.34 -17.91 -5.53
C CYS A 75 -8.75 -16.45 -5.76
N ALA A 76 -8.00 -15.77 -6.62
CA ALA A 76 -8.32 -14.43 -7.07
C ALA A 76 -8.76 -14.48 -8.54
N LEU A 77 -9.88 -13.81 -8.83
CA LEU A 77 -10.44 -13.69 -10.17
C LEU A 77 -10.14 -12.30 -10.73
N PHE A 78 -9.39 -12.25 -11.83
CA PHE A 78 -9.02 -11.00 -12.50
C PHE A 78 -9.72 -10.85 -13.84
N PRO A 79 -10.49 -9.77 -14.05
CA PRO A 79 -10.95 -9.41 -15.37
C PRO A 79 -9.75 -8.99 -16.23
N GLN A 80 -9.77 -9.38 -17.49
CA GLN A 80 -8.76 -9.00 -18.47
C GLN A 80 -9.39 -8.25 -19.62
N ARG A 81 -8.64 -7.30 -20.19
CA ARG A 81 -9.09 -6.57 -21.39
C ARG A 81 -8.83 -7.39 -22.65
N GLU A 82 -7.66 -8.01 -22.76
CA GLU A 82 -7.28 -8.91 -23.85
C GLU A 82 -6.26 -9.96 -23.38
N GLY A 83 -6.25 -11.16 -24.01
CA GLY A 83 -5.16 -12.14 -23.89
C GLY A 83 -5.02 -12.76 -22.50
N ALA A 84 -6.13 -13.19 -21.88
CA ALA A 84 -6.11 -13.91 -20.61
C ALA A 84 -5.35 -15.25 -20.71
N LEU A 85 -5.51 -15.98 -21.82
CA LEU A 85 -4.78 -17.23 -22.08
C LEU A 85 -3.29 -16.98 -22.30
N GLU A 86 -2.94 -15.98 -23.12
CA GLU A 86 -1.55 -15.57 -23.36
C GLU A 86 -0.87 -15.14 -22.06
N SER A 87 -1.54 -14.30 -21.28
CA SER A 87 -1.04 -13.83 -19.99
C SER A 87 -0.83 -15.00 -19.01
N ALA A 88 -1.72 -16.00 -19.04
CA ALA A 88 -1.59 -17.20 -18.21
C ALA A 88 -0.42 -18.08 -18.64
N PHE A 89 -0.27 -18.31 -19.95
CA PHE A 89 0.87 -19.01 -20.53
C PHE A 89 2.19 -18.36 -20.13
N ILE A 90 2.28 -17.03 -20.30
CA ILE A 90 3.48 -16.25 -19.96
C ILE A 90 3.76 -16.34 -18.46
N GLN A 91 2.76 -16.14 -17.61
CA GLN A 91 2.94 -16.22 -16.16
C GLN A 91 3.44 -17.61 -15.72
N GLN A 92 2.89 -18.69 -16.28
CA GLN A 92 3.33 -20.05 -15.98
C GLN A 92 4.77 -20.31 -16.48
N THR A 93 5.10 -19.79 -17.66
CA THR A 93 6.46 -19.87 -18.23
C THR A 93 7.46 -19.12 -17.34
N VAL A 94 7.13 -17.89 -16.94
CA VAL A 94 7.95 -17.06 -16.06
C VAL A 94 8.08 -17.72 -14.68
N ARG A 95 7.03 -18.36 -14.17
CA ARG A 95 7.07 -19.11 -12.91
C ARG A 95 8.05 -20.28 -12.96
N GLY A 96 7.96 -21.14 -13.98
CA GLY A 96 8.90 -22.25 -14.15
C GLY A 96 10.34 -21.76 -14.32
N ALA A 97 10.53 -20.66 -15.04
CA ALA A 97 11.83 -20.02 -15.15
C ALA A 97 12.30 -19.44 -13.80
N ALA A 98 11.41 -18.81 -13.02
CA ALA A 98 11.72 -18.30 -11.69
C ALA A 98 12.17 -19.41 -10.73
N GLY A 99 11.60 -20.61 -10.81
CA GLY A 99 12.07 -21.80 -10.09
C GLY A 99 13.57 -22.06 -10.30
N ARG A 100 14.02 -22.01 -11.55
CA ARG A 100 15.42 -22.26 -11.93
C ARG A 100 16.34 -21.06 -11.67
N TRP A 101 15.87 -19.85 -11.96
CA TRP A 101 16.70 -18.64 -12.02
C TRP A 101 16.65 -17.80 -10.74
N LEU A 102 15.53 -17.81 -10.02
CA LEU A 102 15.34 -17.05 -8.77
C LEU A 102 15.42 -17.95 -7.53
N GLY A 103 15.35 -19.27 -7.72
CA GLY A 103 15.49 -20.30 -6.69
C GLY A 103 14.17 -20.82 -6.13
N SER A 104 13.03 -20.30 -6.59
CA SER A 104 11.70 -20.81 -6.22
C SER A 104 10.65 -20.39 -7.24
N GLU A 105 9.72 -21.29 -7.54
CA GLU A 105 8.54 -20.94 -8.34
C GLU A 105 7.57 -20.03 -7.57
N SER A 106 7.62 -20.08 -6.23
CA SER A 106 6.73 -19.28 -5.36
C SER A 106 6.92 -17.76 -5.49
N PHE A 107 7.99 -17.31 -6.16
CA PHE A 107 8.25 -15.92 -6.49
C PHE A 107 7.29 -15.35 -7.52
N VAL A 108 6.54 -16.20 -8.22
CA VAL A 108 5.52 -15.80 -9.19
C VAL A 108 4.22 -16.46 -8.76
N ALA A 109 3.15 -15.70 -8.60
CA ALA A 109 1.85 -16.25 -8.23
C ALA A 109 1.46 -17.38 -9.19
N GLU A 110 0.96 -18.49 -8.65
CA GLU A 110 0.52 -19.61 -9.48
C GLU A 110 -0.75 -19.22 -10.25
N ILE A 111 -0.83 -19.61 -11.51
CA ILE A 111 -2.05 -19.50 -12.30
C ILE A 111 -2.72 -20.87 -12.39
N TYR A 112 -3.97 -20.92 -11.95
CA TYR A 112 -4.75 -22.15 -11.96
C TYR A 112 -5.56 -22.32 -13.26
N GLY A 113 -5.86 -21.21 -13.92
CA GLY A 113 -6.47 -21.24 -15.25
C GLY A 113 -6.84 -19.87 -15.76
N ALA A 114 -7.18 -19.81 -17.04
CA ALA A 114 -7.71 -18.63 -17.69
C ALA A 114 -8.90 -19.01 -18.57
N CYS A 115 -9.78 -18.04 -18.79
CA CYS A 115 -10.99 -18.18 -19.58
C CYS A 115 -11.05 -17.00 -20.54
N GLU A 116 -11.34 -17.30 -21.80
CA GLU A 116 -11.67 -16.33 -22.83
C GLU A 116 -12.98 -16.74 -23.49
N ALA A 117 -13.95 -15.83 -23.46
CA ALA A 117 -15.22 -15.92 -24.15
C ALA A 117 -15.54 -14.55 -24.78
N PRO A 118 -16.40 -14.49 -25.82
CA PRO A 118 -16.83 -13.21 -26.38
C PRO A 118 -17.40 -12.29 -25.28
N GLY A 119 -16.75 -11.14 -25.05
CA GLY A 119 -17.15 -10.17 -24.02
C GLY A 119 -16.76 -10.52 -22.57
N PHE A 120 -16.08 -11.65 -22.32
CA PHE A 120 -15.66 -12.04 -20.98
C PHE A 120 -14.28 -12.70 -20.99
N GLN A 121 -13.33 -12.09 -20.28
CA GLN A 121 -12.01 -12.67 -20.09
C GLN A 121 -11.65 -12.61 -18.60
N ALA A 122 -11.21 -13.76 -18.08
CA ALA A 122 -10.90 -13.89 -16.67
C ALA A 122 -9.71 -14.81 -16.43
N ARG A 123 -8.98 -14.55 -15.34
CA ARG A 123 -7.92 -15.43 -14.85
C ARG A 123 -8.20 -15.85 -13.41
N VAL A 124 -7.93 -17.11 -13.13
CA VAL A 124 -7.96 -17.71 -11.79
C VAL A 124 -6.52 -17.91 -11.35
N GLN A 125 -6.09 -17.16 -10.33
CA GLN A 125 -4.75 -17.26 -9.78
C GLN A 125 -4.76 -17.55 -8.28
N GLU A 126 -3.60 -17.95 -7.78
CA GLU A 126 -3.30 -18.08 -6.36
C GLU A 126 -3.71 -16.81 -5.60
N TRP A 127 -4.55 -16.99 -4.58
CA TRP A 127 -4.73 -15.93 -3.60
C TRP A 127 -3.51 -15.90 -2.68
N ILE A 128 -2.68 -14.88 -2.86
CA ILE A 128 -1.58 -14.63 -1.95
C ILE A 128 -2.14 -13.86 -0.76
N ASP A 129 -2.22 -14.53 0.40
CA ASP A 129 -2.39 -13.84 1.67
C ASP A 129 -1.08 -13.11 2.02
N GLY A 130 -0.96 -11.92 1.46
CA GLY A 130 0.23 -11.11 1.51
C GLY A 130 -0.06 -9.67 1.85
N ARG A 131 0.99 -8.99 2.28
CA ARG A 131 1.00 -7.56 2.56
C ARG A 131 1.96 -6.86 1.59
N PRO A 132 1.82 -5.54 1.41
CA PRO A 132 2.94 -4.75 0.94
C PRO A 132 4.18 -5.00 1.81
N TRP A 133 5.34 -4.66 1.27
CA TRP A 133 6.57 -4.62 2.05
C TRP A 133 6.50 -3.61 3.20
N LYS A 134 7.27 -3.91 4.23
CA LYS A 134 7.36 -3.12 5.46
C LYS A 134 8.22 -1.89 5.25
N LEU A 135 7.77 -0.74 5.76
CA LEU A 135 8.61 0.44 5.90
C LEU A 135 9.54 0.24 7.10
N GLU A 136 10.83 0.11 6.83
CA GLU A 136 11.86 -0.23 7.81
C GLU A 136 12.75 0.97 8.15
N ILE A 137 13.14 1.06 9.43
CA ILE A 137 14.07 2.08 9.89
C ILE A 137 15.49 1.67 9.48
N ASP A 138 16.08 2.42 8.58
CA ASP A 138 17.41 2.17 8.03
C ASP A 138 18.43 3.16 8.60
N ARG A 139 19.30 2.66 9.49
CA ARG A 139 20.39 3.44 10.09
C ARG A 139 21.63 3.55 9.19
N ARG A 140 21.62 2.87 8.05
CA ARG A 140 22.70 2.72 7.08
C ARG A 140 22.25 3.15 5.68
N LEU A 141 21.33 4.11 5.57
CA LEU A 141 20.80 4.58 4.28
C LEU A 141 21.90 4.92 3.24
N ASN A 142 23.02 5.51 3.66
CA ASN A 142 24.13 5.87 2.77
C ASN A 142 25.03 4.68 2.38
N ALA A 143 24.88 3.56 3.09
CA ALA A 143 25.56 2.30 2.84
C ALA A 143 24.58 1.22 2.37
N ARG A 144 23.36 1.62 1.96
CA ARG A 144 22.37 0.73 1.40
C ARG A 144 22.95 0.20 0.08
N GLN A 145 23.27 -1.08 0.08
CA GLN A 145 23.89 -1.72 -1.07
C GLN A 145 22.84 -1.91 -2.15
N HIS A 146 23.15 -1.45 -3.37
CA HIS A 146 22.30 -1.76 -4.51
C HIS A 146 22.44 -3.24 -4.89
N PRO A 147 21.40 -3.85 -5.48
CA PRO A 147 21.37 -5.28 -5.82
C PRO A 147 22.59 -5.83 -6.58
N GLY A 148 23.26 -4.99 -7.36
CA GLY A 148 24.46 -5.37 -8.12
C GLY A 148 25.72 -5.53 -7.27
N GLU A 149 25.70 -5.08 -6.01
CA GLU A 149 26.87 -5.00 -5.12
C GLU A 149 26.71 -5.87 -3.85
N HIS A 150 25.58 -6.58 -3.70
CA HIS A 150 25.34 -7.36 -2.48
C HIS A 150 26.23 -8.61 -2.43
N PRO A 151 27.08 -8.78 -1.39
CA PRO A 151 28.02 -9.89 -1.28
C PRO A 151 27.32 -11.26 -1.24
N ASP A 152 26.05 -11.29 -0.82
CA ASP A 152 25.25 -12.50 -0.67
C ASP A 152 24.28 -12.78 -1.83
N TYR A 153 24.61 -12.40 -3.06
CA TYR A 153 23.78 -12.77 -4.24
C TYR A 153 23.54 -14.30 -4.36
N ARG A 154 24.39 -15.11 -3.72
CA ARG A 154 24.29 -16.58 -3.62
C ARG A 154 23.50 -17.06 -2.39
N GLN A 155 23.23 -16.20 -1.41
CA GLN A 155 22.44 -16.51 -0.23
C GLN A 155 21.31 -15.48 -0.03
N PRO A 156 20.30 -15.43 -0.90
CA PRO A 156 19.25 -14.39 -0.84
C PRO A 156 18.49 -14.34 0.50
N ASN A 157 18.52 -15.40 1.31
CA ASN A 157 17.88 -15.38 2.62
C ASN A 157 18.69 -14.64 3.70
N SER A 158 19.89 -14.14 3.39
CA SER A 158 20.71 -13.34 4.32
C SER A 158 20.44 -11.84 4.25
N PHE A 159 19.56 -11.37 3.34
CA PHE A 159 19.22 -9.95 3.27
C PHE A 159 18.72 -9.47 4.65
N PRO A 160 19.33 -8.42 5.21
CA PRO A 160 18.99 -7.94 6.54
C PRO A 160 17.65 -7.17 6.58
N ASP A 161 17.17 -6.70 5.43
CA ASP A 161 15.99 -5.85 5.31
C ASP A 161 15.12 -6.27 4.10
N GLU A 162 13.80 -6.04 4.20
CA GLU A 162 12.83 -6.32 3.14
C GLU A 162 13.07 -5.45 1.91
N TYR A 163 13.65 -4.26 2.12
CA TYR A 163 13.91 -3.32 1.04
C TYR A 163 14.88 -3.87 0.02
N ALA A 164 16.06 -4.29 0.47
CA ALA A 164 17.12 -4.84 -0.38
C ALA A 164 16.67 -6.15 -1.01
N ALA A 165 15.98 -7.01 -0.25
CA ALA A 165 15.43 -8.26 -0.77
C ALA A 165 14.46 -8.02 -1.94
N LYS A 166 13.57 -7.02 -1.80
CA LYS A 166 12.59 -6.67 -2.84
C LYS A 166 13.22 -5.98 -4.04
N GLU A 167 14.16 -5.05 -3.80
CA GLU A 167 14.92 -4.40 -4.87
C GLU A 167 15.70 -5.44 -5.69
N PHE A 168 16.32 -6.41 -5.01
CA PHE A 168 17.06 -7.51 -5.63
C PHE A 168 16.15 -8.44 -6.43
N LEU A 169 15.02 -8.88 -5.86
CA LEU A 169 14.05 -9.71 -6.58
C LEU A 169 13.56 -9.00 -7.84
N LEU A 170 13.18 -7.72 -7.75
CA LEU A 170 12.71 -6.95 -8.90
C LEU A 170 13.78 -6.78 -9.97
N ALA A 171 15.04 -6.56 -9.58
CA ALA A 171 16.15 -6.50 -10.53
C ALA A 171 16.34 -7.83 -11.26
N ARG A 172 16.29 -8.97 -10.56
CA ARG A 172 16.42 -10.30 -11.16
C ARG A 172 15.21 -10.69 -12.00
N LEU A 173 14.00 -10.41 -11.53
CA LEU A 173 12.76 -10.68 -12.26
C LEU A 173 12.70 -9.84 -13.55
N SER A 174 13.03 -8.54 -13.47
CA SER A 174 13.09 -7.69 -14.66
C SER A 174 14.14 -8.16 -15.66
N ARG A 175 15.30 -8.66 -15.19
CA ARG A 175 16.31 -9.28 -16.05
C ARG A 175 15.82 -10.58 -16.68
N LEU A 176 15.24 -11.48 -15.89
CA LEU A 176 14.65 -12.72 -16.37
C LEU A 176 13.61 -12.46 -17.47
N LEU A 177 12.72 -11.48 -17.26
CA LEU A 177 11.71 -11.10 -18.24
C LEU A 177 12.35 -10.58 -19.55
N LYS A 178 13.41 -9.78 -19.47
CA LYS A 178 14.16 -9.35 -20.66
C LYS A 178 14.82 -10.53 -21.38
N ASP A 179 15.42 -11.45 -20.64
CA ASP A 179 16.09 -12.62 -21.19
C ASP A 179 15.08 -13.58 -21.86
N LEU A 180 13.82 -13.57 -21.42
CA LEU A 180 12.69 -14.26 -22.06
C LEU A 180 12.04 -13.48 -23.22
N GLY A 181 12.56 -12.31 -23.59
CA GLY A 181 12.00 -11.45 -24.65
C GLY A 181 10.77 -10.64 -24.23
N LEU A 182 10.39 -10.65 -22.95
CA LEU A 182 9.22 -9.96 -22.41
C LEU A 182 9.58 -8.54 -21.93
N GLU A 183 10.12 -7.71 -22.82
CA GLU A 183 10.65 -6.39 -22.43
C GLU A 183 9.54 -5.43 -21.93
N SER A 184 8.36 -5.48 -22.54
CA SER A 184 7.20 -4.68 -22.14
C SER A 184 6.79 -5.00 -20.71
N LEU A 185 6.59 -6.28 -20.41
CA LEU A 185 6.32 -6.78 -19.07
C LEU A 185 7.46 -6.46 -18.09
N ALA A 186 8.72 -6.57 -18.52
CA ALA A 186 9.89 -6.26 -17.69
C ALA A 186 9.89 -4.82 -17.16
N LYS A 187 9.31 -3.85 -17.91
CA LYS A 187 9.18 -2.44 -17.49
C LYS A 187 8.29 -2.31 -16.25
N HIS A 188 7.24 -3.11 -16.14
CA HIS A 188 6.33 -3.08 -14.99
C HIS A 188 7.03 -3.54 -13.72
N TYR A 189 7.96 -4.49 -13.80
CA TYR A 189 8.72 -5.00 -12.65
C TYR A 189 10.08 -4.31 -12.44
N ARG A 190 10.34 -3.17 -13.10
CA ARG A 190 11.55 -2.38 -12.78
C ARG A 190 11.37 -1.70 -11.43
N TRP A 191 12.43 -1.71 -10.62
CA TRP A 191 12.48 -0.87 -9.43
C TRP A 191 12.17 0.60 -9.74
N ASN A 192 12.65 1.11 -10.88
CA ASN A 192 12.49 2.51 -11.28
C ASN A 192 11.12 2.89 -11.86
N SER A 193 10.18 1.96 -12.01
CA SER A 193 8.85 2.23 -12.59
C SER A 193 7.85 2.88 -11.61
N TRP A 194 8.25 3.19 -10.37
CA TRP A 194 7.42 3.67 -9.25
C TRP A 194 6.34 2.70 -8.75
N LEU A 195 5.73 1.93 -9.66
CA LEU A 195 4.70 0.92 -9.45
C LEU A 195 5.27 -0.51 -9.37
N GLY A 196 6.51 -0.76 -9.81
CA GLY A 196 7.10 -2.10 -9.75
C GLY A 196 7.05 -2.75 -8.36
N PRO A 197 7.36 -2.01 -7.28
CA PRO A 197 7.22 -2.54 -5.93
C PRO A 197 5.78 -2.89 -5.52
N THR A 198 4.74 -2.28 -6.11
CA THR A 198 3.35 -2.63 -5.74
C THR A 198 2.93 -3.98 -6.32
N ARG A 199 3.62 -4.47 -7.36
CA ARG A 199 3.40 -5.78 -8.00
C ARG A 199 4.12 -6.94 -7.32
N VAL A 200 4.80 -6.69 -6.22
CA VAL A 200 5.45 -7.74 -5.41
C VAL A 200 5.00 -7.60 -3.97
N VAL A 201 4.37 -8.66 -3.46
CA VAL A 201 3.83 -8.72 -2.10
C VAL A 201 4.64 -9.69 -1.24
N MET A 202 4.64 -9.46 0.06
CA MET A 202 5.23 -10.35 1.06
C MET A 202 4.15 -11.27 1.62
N ARG A 203 4.32 -12.58 1.48
CA ARG A 203 3.43 -13.61 2.07
C ARG A 203 3.48 -13.52 3.59
N ARG A 204 2.32 -13.46 4.24
CA ARG A 204 2.22 -13.40 5.72
C ARG A 204 2.89 -14.60 6.41
N ALA A 205 2.77 -15.79 5.82
CA ALA A 205 3.42 -17.01 6.34
C ALA A 205 4.96 -16.95 6.36
N ALA A 206 5.58 -16.01 5.65
CA ALA A 206 7.03 -15.86 5.52
C ALA A 206 7.53 -14.49 6.00
N GLU A 207 6.80 -13.82 6.91
CA GLU A 207 7.12 -12.49 7.44
C GLU A 207 8.55 -12.36 8.01
N ASN A 208 9.12 -13.46 8.52
CA ASN A 208 10.47 -13.48 9.10
C ASN A 208 11.58 -13.77 8.07
N LYS A 209 11.24 -13.91 6.79
CA LYS A 209 12.18 -14.24 5.71
C LYS A 209 12.07 -13.18 4.59
N PRO A 210 12.89 -12.10 4.64
CA PRO A 210 12.79 -10.94 3.75
C PRO A 210 12.75 -11.27 2.26
N TYR A 211 13.42 -12.35 1.84
CA TYR A 211 13.42 -12.79 0.44
C TYR A 211 12.41 -13.89 0.15
N ALA A 212 12.44 -15.00 0.90
CA ALA A 212 11.65 -16.20 0.59
C ALA A 212 10.12 -15.98 0.56
N GLY A 213 9.61 -14.95 1.24
CA GLY A 213 8.19 -14.62 1.26
C GLY A 213 7.70 -13.75 0.11
N LEU A 214 8.58 -13.21 -0.73
CA LEU A 214 8.19 -12.31 -1.81
C LEU A 214 7.51 -13.07 -2.95
N ALA A 215 6.46 -12.49 -3.52
CA ALA A 215 5.74 -13.03 -4.65
C ALA A 215 5.28 -11.92 -5.60
N ALA A 216 5.65 -12.05 -6.88
CA ALA A 216 5.20 -11.21 -7.97
C ALA A 216 3.78 -11.59 -8.39
N ILE A 217 2.96 -10.55 -8.58
CA ILE A 217 1.56 -10.63 -8.96
C ILE A 217 1.32 -9.74 -10.19
N ASP A 218 0.19 -9.96 -10.86
CA ASP A 218 -0.30 -9.10 -11.93
C ASP A 218 0.57 -9.08 -13.19
N PHE A 219 0.65 -10.24 -13.85
CA PHE A 219 1.27 -10.43 -15.17
C PHE A 219 0.27 -10.11 -16.29
N GLU A 220 -0.13 -8.85 -16.41
CA GLU A 220 -0.97 -8.41 -17.54
C GLU A 220 -0.12 -8.27 -18.81
N CYS A 221 -0.44 -9.06 -19.84
CA CYS A 221 0.23 -9.01 -21.13
C CYS A 221 -0.40 -7.91 -21.99
N ARG A 222 0.42 -7.09 -22.66
CA ARG A 222 -0.07 -6.09 -23.62
C ARG A 222 0.12 -6.60 -25.06
N PRO A 223 -0.62 -6.03 -26.05
CA PRO A 223 -0.45 -6.42 -27.45
C PRO A 223 1.01 -6.37 -27.93
N ASP A 224 1.81 -5.43 -27.41
CA ASP A 224 3.24 -5.29 -27.74
C ASP A 224 4.11 -6.47 -27.26
N ASP A 225 3.68 -7.22 -26.25
CA ASP A 225 4.38 -8.43 -25.77
C ASP A 225 4.15 -9.65 -26.68
N ARG A 226 3.14 -9.61 -27.58
CA ARG A 226 2.77 -10.73 -28.47
C ARG A 226 3.81 -11.03 -29.56
N ALA A 227 4.70 -10.08 -29.86
CA ALA A 227 5.66 -10.19 -30.97
C ALA A 227 6.72 -11.30 -30.77
N HIS A 228 6.92 -11.80 -29.54
CA HIS A 228 7.97 -12.77 -29.22
C HIS A 228 7.47 -14.20 -28.96
N PHE A 229 6.16 -14.38 -28.77
CA PHE A 229 5.53 -15.68 -28.57
C PHE A 229 4.47 -15.91 -29.66
N THR A 230 4.92 -16.12 -30.90
CA THR A 230 4.03 -16.59 -31.96
C THR A 230 3.80 -18.09 -31.79
N MET A 231 2.94 -18.46 -30.83
CA MET A 231 2.27 -19.76 -30.90
C MET A 231 0.95 -19.53 -31.63
N SER A 232 0.84 -20.08 -32.84
CA SER A 232 -0.47 -20.26 -33.48
C SER A 232 -1.29 -21.22 -32.61
N LEU A 233 -2.03 -20.66 -31.67
CA LEU A 233 -3.15 -21.36 -31.04
C LEU A 233 -4.22 -21.48 -32.12
N THR A 234 -4.21 -22.60 -32.83
CA THR A 234 -5.31 -23.00 -33.70
C THR A 234 -6.50 -23.31 -32.80
N ALA A 235 -7.29 -22.27 -32.49
CA ALA A 235 -8.56 -22.43 -31.82
C ALA A 235 -9.52 -23.15 -32.80
N SER A 236 -9.63 -24.47 -32.70
CA SER A 236 -10.77 -25.19 -33.24
C SER A 236 -11.97 -24.85 -32.34
N ILE A 237 -12.72 -23.82 -32.73
CA ILE A 237 -14.02 -23.50 -32.13
C ILE A 237 -14.99 -24.60 -32.58
N PRO A 238 -15.55 -25.43 -31.70
CA PRO A 238 -16.66 -26.30 -32.08
C PRO A 238 -17.82 -25.39 -32.50
N SER A 239 -18.34 -25.60 -33.70
CA SER A 239 -19.32 -24.73 -34.37
C SER A 239 -20.69 -24.68 -33.70
N GLU A 240 -20.92 -25.38 -32.59
CA GLU A 240 -22.16 -25.35 -31.85
C GLU A 240 -21.86 -25.42 -30.34
N LEU A 241 -21.94 -24.27 -29.68
CA LEU A 241 -22.20 -24.25 -28.24
C LEU A 241 -23.71 -24.45 -28.07
N PRO A 242 -24.16 -25.42 -27.25
CA PRO A 242 -25.58 -25.53 -26.94
C PRO A 242 -26.06 -24.22 -26.29
N PRO A 243 -27.32 -23.82 -26.51
CA PRO A 243 -27.88 -22.64 -25.89
C PRO A 243 -27.75 -22.75 -24.37
N PHE A 244 -26.96 -21.85 -23.79
CA PHE A 244 -26.79 -21.73 -22.35
C PHE A 244 -27.88 -20.79 -21.83
N GLU A 245 -28.96 -21.37 -21.30
CA GLU A 245 -29.82 -20.66 -20.36
C GLU A 245 -29.11 -20.68 -19.00
N PRO A 246 -28.74 -19.52 -18.43
CA PRO A 246 -28.25 -19.48 -17.07
C PRO A 246 -29.42 -19.80 -16.14
N ASP A 247 -29.47 -21.04 -15.63
CA ASP A 247 -30.30 -21.36 -14.46
C ASP A 247 -29.63 -20.72 -13.22
N LEU A 248 -29.79 -19.41 -13.13
CA LEU A 248 -29.44 -18.59 -11.98
C LEU A 248 -30.50 -18.87 -10.91
N GLY A 249 -30.29 -19.96 -10.16
CA GLY A 249 -30.86 -20.13 -8.83
C GLY A 249 -30.39 -19.02 -7.90
N LEU A 250 -30.98 -17.84 -8.06
CA LEU A 250 -30.79 -16.64 -7.23
C LEU A 250 -31.29 -16.94 -5.82
N ILE A 251 -30.40 -17.42 -4.96
CA ILE A 251 -30.59 -17.28 -3.53
C ILE A 251 -30.26 -15.82 -3.20
N SER A 252 -31.30 -14.97 -3.21
CA SER A 252 -31.18 -13.61 -2.73
C SER A 252 -30.84 -13.63 -1.24
N ARG A 253 -29.61 -13.26 -0.90
CA ARG A 253 -29.29 -12.81 0.46
C ARG A 253 -29.40 -11.29 0.49
N THR A 254 -30.06 -10.83 1.54
CA THR A 254 -30.26 -9.41 1.88
C THR A 254 -28.90 -8.69 1.84
N PRO A 255 -28.80 -7.52 1.19
CA PRO A 255 -27.57 -6.76 1.17
C PRO A 255 -27.12 -6.47 2.60
N MET A 256 -25.84 -6.66 2.85
CA MET A 256 -25.19 -6.23 4.09
C MET A 256 -25.49 -4.75 4.28
N LYS A 257 -26.03 -4.40 5.46
CA LYS A 257 -26.30 -3.01 5.85
C LYS A 257 -25.04 -2.18 5.55
N PRO A 258 -25.13 -1.08 4.78
CA PRO A 258 -24.03 -0.14 4.68
C PRO A 258 -23.70 0.33 6.10
N ASP A 259 -22.40 0.38 6.42
CA ASP A 259 -21.90 0.92 7.68
C ASP A 259 -22.64 2.23 7.98
N GLU A 260 -23.21 2.33 9.19
CA GLU A 260 -24.00 3.49 9.60
C GLU A 260 -23.22 4.78 9.32
N PRO A 261 -23.87 5.83 8.78
CA PRO A 261 -23.18 7.09 8.50
C PRO A 261 -22.63 7.65 9.81
N ILE A 262 -21.31 7.57 9.97
CA ILE A 262 -20.59 8.15 11.10
C ILE A 262 -20.97 9.63 11.16
N SER A 263 -21.51 10.06 12.29
CA SER A 263 -21.96 11.44 12.48
C SER A 263 -20.77 12.39 12.40
N LEU A 264 -20.83 13.42 11.55
CA LEU A 264 -19.79 14.48 11.44
C LEU A 264 -19.42 15.10 12.80
N ARG A 265 -20.34 15.09 13.78
CA ARG A 265 -20.09 15.55 15.15
C ARG A 265 -19.14 14.62 15.90
N GLU A 266 -19.17 13.32 15.63
CA GLU A 266 -18.31 12.32 16.27
C GLU A 266 -16.88 12.43 15.77
N GLU A 267 -16.65 12.60 14.45
CA GLU A 267 -15.32 12.81 13.88
C GLU A 267 -14.66 14.10 14.38
N LEU A 268 -15.42 15.21 14.44
CA LEU A 268 -14.89 16.50 14.89
C LEU A 268 -14.55 16.52 16.40
N LEU A 269 -15.28 15.77 17.21
CA LEU A 269 -15.06 15.71 18.67
C LEU A 269 -14.09 14.61 19.09
N GLN A 270 -13.78 13.65 18.22
CA GLN A 270 -12.90 12.52 18.55
C GLN A 270 -11.49 12.97 18.99
N PRO A 271 -10.81 13.93 18.33
CA PRO A 271 -9.51 14.43 18.81
C PRO A 271 -9.60 15.07 20.20
N LEU A 272 -10.69 15.80 20.48
CA LEU A 272 -10.92 16.42 21.78
C LEU A 272 -11.19 15.35 22.87
N ARG A 273 -11.96 14.31 22.57
CA ARG A 273 -12.18 13.18 23.50
C ARG A 273 -10.90 12.40 23.78
N LEU A 274 -10.07 12.18 22.75
CA LEU A 274 -8.74 11.58 22.87
C LEU A 274 -7.82 12.39 23.80
N LEU A 275 -7.93 13.72 23.84
CA LEU A 275 -7.12 14.56 24.72
C LEU A 275 -7.39 14.35 26.21
N PHE A 276 -8.66 14.17 26.58
CA PHE A 276 -9.08 14.16 27.97
C PHE A 276 -9.23 12.74 28.55
N ASN A 277 -9.44 11.70 27.73
CA ASN A 277 -9.68 10.35 28.23
C ASN A 277 -8.49 9.38 27.95
N PRO A 278 -7.74 8.95 28.99
CA PRO A 278 -6.65 7.99 28.83
C PRO A 278 -7.08 6.62 28.29
N SER A 279 -8.22 6.10 28.76
CA SER A 279 -8.72 4.81 28.32
C SER A 279 -9.08 4.84 26.84
N LEU A 280 -9.66 5.95 26.37
CA LEU A 280 -10.01 6.15 24.96
C LEU A 280 -8.76 6.24 24.06
N ARG A 281 -7.65 6.82 24.55
CA ARG A 281 -6.36 6.81 23.82
C ARG A 281 -5.79 5.41 23.67
N THR A 282 -5.89 4.61 24.72
CA THR A 282 -5.46 3.21 24.71
C THR A 282 -6.30 2.40 23.73
N GLN A 283 -7.62 2.52 23.78
CA GLN A 283 -8.54 1.85 22.85
C GLN A 283 -8.29 2.28 21.41
N TRP A 284 -8.12 3.59 21.17
CA TRP A 284 -7.78 4.09 19.85
C TRP A 284 -6.46 3.51 19.35
N LEU A 285 -5.41 3.50 20.18
CA LEU A 285 -4.12 2.91 19.79
C LEU A 285 -4.25 1.41 19.52
N GLN A 286 -5.01 0.66 20.32
CA GLN A 286 -5.28 -0.76 20.09
C GLN A 286 -5.98 -0.98 18.73
N ALA A 287 -7.03 -0.20 18.44
CA ALA A 287 -7.71 -0.27 17.14
C ALA A 287 -6.78 0.07 15.97
N GLN A 288 -5.88 1.05 16.15
CA GLN A 288 -4.86 1.36 15.13
C GLN A 288 -3.88 0.19 14.94
N LEU A 289 -3.47 -0.50 16.00
CA LEU A 289 -2.59 -1.67 15.89
C LEU A 289 -3.27 -2.85 15.20
N GLU A 290 -4.55 -3.08 15.48
CA GLU A 290 -5.36 -4.10 14.80
C GLU A 290 -5.50 -3.80 13.31
N ALA A 291 -5.84 -2.55 12.96
CA ALA A 291 -5.87 -2.09 11.57
C ALA A 291 -4.48 -2.20 10.92
N GLY A 292 -3.43 -1.78 11.60
CA GLY A 292 -2.05 -1.90 11.12
C GLY A 292 -1.61 -3.36 10.89
N GLN A 293 -2.09 -4.29 11.71
CA GLN A 293 -1.81 -5.72 11.55
C GLN A 293 -2.60 -6.32 10.37
N SER A 294 -3.87 -5.91 10.17
CA SER A 294 -4.68 -6.33 9.02
C SER A 294 -4.21 -5.71 7.69
N GLU A 295 -3.66 -4.50 7.74
CA GLU A 295 -3.01 -3.81 6.61
C GLU A 295 -1.58 -4.32 6.36
N GLY A 296 -0.99 -5.06 7.29
CA GLY A 296 0.36 -5.62 7.18
C GLY A 296 1.50 -4.63 7.49
N MET A 297 1.22 -3.49 8.11
CA MET A 297 2.25 -2.55 8.59
C MET A 297 3.04 -3.10 9.80
N LEU A 298 2.42 -4.04 10.52
CA LEU A 298 2.94 -4.69 11.72
C LEU A 298 2.88 -6.21 11.59
N THR A 299 3.95 -6.87 12.00
CA THR A 299 3.94 -8.31 12.27
C THR A 299 3.17 -8.60 13.56
N SER A 300 2.71 -9.84 13.73
CA SER A 300 2.00 -10.25 14.95
C SER A 300 2.86 -10.09 16.21
N GLU A 301 4.16 -10.34 16.11
CA GLU A 301 5.13 -10.17 17.21
C GLU A 301 5.31 -8.70 17.58
N GLU A 302 5.47 -7.82 16.59
CA GLU A 302 5.57 -6.37 16.84
C GLU A 302 4.30 -5.80 17.45
N ALA A 303 3.12 -6.23 16.97
CA ALA A 303 1.85 -5.80 17.52
C ALA A 303 1.70 -6.23 18.99
N ALA A 304 2.10 -7.47 19.34
CA ALA A 304 2.11 -7.94 20.71
C ALA A 304 3.07 -7.12 21.59
N HIS A 305 4.30 -6.90 21.11
CA HIS A 305 5.30 -6.10 21.85
C HIS A 305 4.84 -4.66 22.09
N ILE A 306 4.18 -4.02 21.11
CA ILE A 306 3.63 -2.68 21.30
C ILE A 306 2.49 -2.71 22.31
N ARG A 307 1.58 -3.70 22.26
CA ARG A 307 0.44 -3.83 23.18
C ARG A 307 0.89 -3.90 24.65
N GLU A 308 1.97 -4.63 24.94
CA GLU A 308 2.56 -4.70 26.29
C GLU A 308 3.00 -3.33 26.82
N GLN A 309 3.39 -2.42 25.93
CA GLN A 309 3.95 -1.11 26.28
C GLN A 309 2.91 0.02 26.27
N ILE A 310 1.68 -0.18 25.77
CA ILE A 310 0.65 0.87 25.59
C ILE A 310 0.38 1.67 26.88
N HIS A 311 0.50 1.03 28.04
CA HIS A 311 0.25 1.66 29.34
C HIS A 311 1.40 2.55 29.81
N ASP A 312 2.51 2.65 29.07
CA ASP A 312 3.64 3.50 29.42
C ASP A 312 3.21 5.00 29.49
N PRO A 313 3.48 5.70 30.60
CA PRO A 313 3.13 7.12 30.76
C PRO A 313 3.72 8.05 29.69
N PHE A 314 4.84 7.66 29.08
CA PHE A 314 5.46 8.38 27.97
C PHE A 314 4.62 8.27 26.70
N ILE A 315 4.09 7.09 26.37
CA ILE A 315 3.18 6.89 25.23
C ILE A 315 1.89 7.70 25.43
N GLN A 316 1.35 7.73 26.64
CA GLN A 316 0.18 8.55 26.96
C GLN A 316 0.44 10.06 26.79
N THR A 317 1.62 10.52 27.22
CA THR A 317 2.05 11.91 27.02
C THR A 317 2.21 12.22 25.53
N TYR A 318 2.77 11.29 24.77
CA TYR A 318 2.91 11.37 23.32
C TYR A 318 1.55 11.51 22.62
N LEU A 319 0.63 10.57 22.86
CA LEU A 319 -0.68 10.56 22.21
C LEU A 319 -1.45 11.85 22.50
N LYS A 320 -1.32 12.38 23.73
CA LYS A 320 -1.85 13.69 24.09
C LYS A 320 -1.21 14.80 23.25
N CYS A 321 0.11 14.83 23.13
CA CYS A 321 0.79 15.86 22.33
C CYS A 321 0.38 15.78 20.85
N MET A 322 0.32 14.58 20.27
CA MET A 322 -0.13 14.35 18.90
C MET A 322 -1.55 14.86 18.67
N ALA A 323 -2.49 14.56 19.57
CA ALA A 323 -3.86 15.07 19.47
C ALA A 323 -3.92 16.60 19.57
N ILE A 324 -3.11 17.23 20.44
CA ILE A 324 -3.02 18.70 20.52
C ILE A 324 -2.50 19.28 19.21
N HIS A 325 -1.49 18.63 18.60
CA HIS A 325 -0.93 19.06 17.34
C HIS A 325 -1.94 18.97 16.20
N LEU A 326 -2.75 17.90 16.18
CA LEU A 326 -3.85 17.75 15.23
C LEU A 326 -4.88 18.87 15.38
N CYS A 327 -5.28 19.20 16.61
CA CYS A 327 -6.17 20.34 16.89
C CYS A 327 -5.58 21.70 16.46
N MET A 328 -4.27 21.81 16.31
CA MET A 328 -3.57 23.03 15.88
C MET A 328 -3.39 23.15 14.35
N LEU A 329 -3.75 22.14 13.57
CA LEU A 329 -3.71 22.20 12.09
C LEU A 329 -4.46 23.42 11.51
N PRO A 330 -5.72 23.70 11.90
CA PRO A 330 -6.46 24.82 11.32
C PRO A 330 -6.05 26.19 11.88
N THR A 331 -5.20 26.25 12.92
CA THR A 331 -4.87 27.49 13.64
C THR A 331 -4.34 28.59 12.72
N THR A 332 -3.48 28.24 11.77
CA THR A 332 -2.94 29.23 10.82
C THR A 332 -4.05 29.84 9.96
N ASN A 333 -4.95 29.01 9.43
CA ASN A 333 -6.05 29.48 8.58
C ASN A 333 -7.00 30.37 9.39
N ILE A 334 -7.36 29.97 10.61
CA ILE A 334 -8.24 30.72 11.50
C ILE A 334 -7.63 32.09 11.83
N ILE A 335 -6.36 32.13 12.26
CA ILE A 335 -5.69 33.39 12.63
C ILE A 335 -5.57 34.33 11.44
N VAL A 336 -5.23 33.82 10.25
CA VAL A 336 -5.11 34.65 9.05
C VAL A 336 -6.47 35.20 8.61
N ILE A 337 -7.52 34.39 8.66
CA ILE A 337 -8.88 34.82 8.30
C ILE A 337 -9.38 35.87 9.30
N ILE A 338 -9.31 35.60 10.60
CA ILE A 338 -9.74 36.55 11.64
C ILE A 338 -8.90 37.84 11.56
N GLY A 339 -7.58 37.72 11.45
CA GLY A 339 -6.68 38.86 11.31
C GLY A 339 -7.00 39.71 10.08
N GLY A 340 -7.29 39.08 8.95
CA GLY A 340 -7.71 39.78 7.73
C GLY A 340 -9.06 40.48 7.87
N ILE A 341 -10.04 39.86 8.54
CA ILE A 341 -11.34 40.50 8.84
C ILE A 341 -11.14 41.72 9.74
N LEU A 342 -10.38 41.58 10.83
CA LEU A 342 -10.10 42.68 11.75
C LEU A 342 -9.33 43.81 11.06
N TYR A 343 -8.35 43.48 10.21
CA TYR A 343 -7.60 44.46 9.43
C TYR A 343 -8.50 45.23 8.46
N ALA A 344 -9.37 44.53 7.75
CA ALA A 344 -10.36 45.10 6.84
C ALA A 344 -11.33 46.05 7.56
N MET A 345 -11.82 45.64 8.73
CA MET A 345 -12.68 46.48 9.58
C MET A 345 -11.95 47.73 10.07
N ALA A 346 -10.70 47.60 10.51
CA ALA A 346 -9.90 48.72 11.00
C ALA A 346 -9.58 49.76 9.91
N HIS A 347 -9.35 49.31 8.67
CA HIS A 347 -8.98 50.18 7.54
C HIS A 347 -10.14 50.48 6.58
N ARG A 348 -11.37 50.02 6.90
CA ARG A 348 -12.59 50.19 6.09
C ARG A 348 -12.41 49.80 4.62
N LEU A 349 -11.70 48.71 4.38
CA LEU A 349 -11.38 48.25 3.02
C LEU A 349 -12.60 47.62 2.33
N PRO A 350 -12.73 47.76 1.00
CA PRO A 350 -13.75 47.05 0.24
C PRO A 350 -13.49 45.54 0.28
N LEU A 351 -14.58 44.74 0.22
CA LEU A 351 -14.53 43.28 0.37
C LEU A 351 -13.49 42.60 -0.54
N GLN A 352 -13.34 43.08 -1.77
CA GLN A 352 -12.40 42.53 -2.74
C GLN A 352 -10.93 42.69 -2.30
N GLU A 353 -10.56 43.84 -1.73
CA GLU A 353 -9.21 44.07 -1.23
C GLU A 353 -8.92 43.24 0.02
N SER A 354 -9.91 43.11 0.90
CA SER A 354 -9.83 42.26 2.10
C SER A 354 -9.59 40.79 1.75
N ILE A 355 -10.29 40.26 0.74
CA ILE A 355 -10.08 38.89 0.25
C ILE A 355 -8.66 38.75 -0.32
N LYS A 356 -8.18 39.71 -1.11
CA LYS A 356 -6.81 39.68 -1.67
C LYS A 356 -5.75 39.59 -0.56
N ILE A 357 -5.90 40.37 0.51
CA ILE A 357 -4.97 40.35 1.66
C ILE A 357 -4.99 38.99 2.36
N VAL A 358 -6.17 38.44 2.62
CA VAL A 358 -6.31 37.11 3.25
C VAL A 358 -5.68 36.02 2.39
N VAL A 359 -5.96 36.01 1.08
CA VAL A 359 -5.40 35.03 0.14
C VAL A 359 -3.88 35.15 0.06
N LEU A 360 -3.34 36.37 -0.02
CA LEU A 360 -1.90 36.61 -0.05
C LEU A 360 -1.22 36.17 1.24
N ALA A 361 -1.81 36.46 2.40
CA ALA A 361 -1.30 36.04 3.70
C ALA A 361 -1.33 34.50 3.86
N LEU A 362 -2.41 33.85 3.40
CA LEU A 362 -2.47 32.39 3.37
C LEU A 362 -1.37 31.84 2.46
N ALA A 363 -1.25 32.33 1.23
CA ALA A 363 -0.22 31.90 0.29
C ALA A 363 1.19 32.08 0.86
N PHE A 364 1.47 33.20 1.53
CA PHE A 364 2.72 33.43 2.24
C PHE A 364 2.98 32.34 3.27
N PHE A 365 2.03 32.07 4.18
CA PHE A 365 2.22 31.03 5.20
C PHE A 365 2.27 29.62 4.61
N TYR A 366 1.68 29.37 3.44
CA TYR A 366 1.78 28.08 2.75
C TYR A 366 3.19 27.77 2.27
N VAL A 367 4.00 28.79 1.97
CA VAL A 367 5.41 28.66 1.55
C VAL A 367 6.37 28.87 2.73
N PHE A 368 6.00 29.72 3.69
CA PHE A 368 6.87 30.06 4.81
C PHE A 368 6.93 28.90 5.84
N PRO A 369 8.13 28.49 6.28
CA PRO A 369 8.30 27.33 7.15
C PRO A 369 7.79 27.55 8.58
N ALA A 370 7.58 28.80 8.99
CA ALA A 370 6.96 29.17 10.26
C ALA A 370 5.55 29.71 10.02
N SER A 371 4.61 29.39 10.90
CA SER A 371 3.26 29.93 10.84
C SER A 371 2.71 30.13 12.25
N PRO A 372 1.62 30.89 12.43
CA PRO A 372 0.98 31.05 13.73
C PRO A 372 0.70 29.70 14.42
N GLY A 373 0.24 28.70 13.67
CA GLY A 373 0.04 27.35 14.18
C GLY A 373 1.35 26.66 14.60
N SER A 374 2.43 26.80 13.82
CA SER A 374 3.72 26.17 14.17
C SER A 374 4.38 26.82 15.38
N ILE A 375 4.24 28.14 15.55
CA ILE A 375 4.70 28.87 16.73
C ILE A 375 3.93 28.43 17.96
N LEU A 376 2.59 28.40 17.90
CA LEU A 376 1.76 27.97 19.01
C LEU A 376 2.09 26.54 19.45
N ARG A 377 2.29 25.65 18.48
CA ARG A 377 2.73 24.27 18.72
C ARG A 377 4.12 24.20 19.38
N GLY A 378 5.09 24.98 18.89
CA GLY A 378 6.43 25.05 19.48
C GLY A 378 6.43 25.57 20.92
N LEU A 379 5.63 26.61 21.20
CA LEU A 379 5.42 27.13 22.55
C LEU A 379 4.74 26.11 23.47
N PHE A 380 3.77 25.35 22.95
CA PHE A 380 3.16 24.26 23.70
C PHE A 380 4.19 23.17 24.07
N VAL A 381 5.02 22.74 23.11
CA VAL A 381 6.08 21.76 23.40
C VAL A 381 7.05 22.32 24.42
N LEU A 382 7.47 23.58 24.29
CA LEU A 382 8.32 24.25 25.27
C LEU A 382 7.69 24.23 26.68
N ALA A 383 6.40 24.53 26.80
CA ALA A 383 5.69 24.45 28.07
C ALA A 383 5.67 23.03 28.65
N VAL A 384 5.49 22.00 27.81
CA VAL A 384 5.60 20.59 28.22
C VAL A 384 7.01 20.28 28.72
N VAL A 385 8.05 20.75 28.02
CA VAL A 385 9.45 20.54 28.41
C VAL A 385 9.76 21.17 29.76
N ILE A 386 9.35 22.43 29.96
CA ILE A 386 9.53 23.16 31.22
C ILE A 386 8.80 22.42 32.36
N ARG A 387 7.52 22.08 32.16
CA ARG A 387 6.71 21.40 33.17
C ARG A 387 7.24 20.01 33.53
N ARG A 388 7.78 19.26 32.56
CA ARG A 388 8.31 17.91 32.77
C ARG A 388 9.77 17.89 33.24
N ARG A 389 10.48 19.02 33.22
CA ARG A 389 11.91 19.15 33.57
C ARG A 389 12.82 18.11 32.88
N ARG A 390 12.50 17.70 31.64
CA ARG A 390 13.23 16.64 30.90
C ARG A 390 13.68 17.11 29.52
N LEU A 391 14.51 18.15 29.46
CA LEU A 391 15.03 18.73 28.22
C LEU A 391 15.62 17.69 27.27
N HIS A 392 16.47 16.78 27.76
CA HIS A 392 17.14 15.78 26.94
C HIS A 392 16.18 14.86 26.17
N ARG A 393 14.99 14.59 26.73
CA ARG A 393 14.02 13.72 26.07
C ARG A 393 13.28 14.43 24.95
N PHE A 394 13.15 15.76 25.00
CA PHE A 394 12.31 16.53 24.08
C PHE A 394 13.07 17.44 23.09
N LYS A 395 14.41 17.35 23.02
CA LYS A 395 15.23 18.26 22.18
C LYS A 395 14.80 18.25 20.72
N VAL A 396 14.60 17.06 20.15
CA VAL A 396 14.19 16.90 18.74
C VAL A 396 12.81 17.49 18.50
N ALA A 397 11.84 17.16 19.37
CA ALA A 397 10.50 17.69 19.21
C ALA A 397 10.44 19.21 19.40
N LEU A 398 11.23 19.78 20.32
CA LEU A 398 11.28 21.20 20.57
C LEU A 398 11.72 21.98 19.33
N ILE A 399 12.74 21.50 18.61
CA ILE A 399 13.24 22.17 17.41
C ILE A 399 12.23 22.00 16.26
N LEU A 400 11.78 20.76 16.01
CA LEU A 400 10.91 20.45 14.88
C LEU A 400 9.51 21.05 15.02
N SER A 401 9.00 21.21 16.24
CA SER A 401 7.64 21.74 16.48
C SER A 401 7.44 23.16 15.97
N PHE A 402 8.48 23.97 15.81
CA PHE A 402 8.37 25.30 15.18
C PHE A 402 8.23 25.25 13.66
N TRP A 403 8.51 24.12 13.01
CA TRP A 403 8.46 23.97 11.56
C TRP A 403 7.10 23.47 11.07
N ARG A 404 6.35 24.29 10.33
CA ARG A 404 5.03 23.97 9.76
C ARG A 404 4.92 22.56 9.17
N TYR A 405 5.75 22.21 8.19
CA TYR A 405 5.61 20.95 7.43
C TYR A 405 5.95 19.70 8.24
N VAL A 406 7.01 19.75 9.05
CA VAL A 406 7.58 18.56 9.70
C VAL A 406 7.23 18.47 11.18
N GLY A 407 6.79 19.56 11.80
CA GLY A 407 6.62 19.61 13.25
C GLY A 407 5.46 18.77 13.80
N TYR A 408 4.58 18.23 12.95
CA TYR A 408 3.61 17.21 13.36
C TYR A 408 4.31 15.87 13.63
N MET A 409 5.44 15.63 12.97
CA MET A 409 6.29 14.44 13.10
C MET A 409 7.37 14.57 14.18
N ALA A 410 7.42 15.72 14.86
CA ALA A 410 8.34 16.02 15.96
C ALA A 410 8.37 14.92 17.04
N PHE A 411 7.19 14.46 17.42
CA PHE A 411 7.01 13.45 18.46
C PHE A 411 7.26 12.01 17.96
N PRO A 412 6.73 11.56 16.80
CA PRO A 412 7.09 10.27 16.22
C PRO A 412 8.61 10.10 16.05
N LEU A 413 9.28 11.12 15.52
CA LEU A 413 10.73 11.07 15.28
C LEU A 413 11.52 10.95 16.59
N GLN A 414 11.06 11.61 17.65
CA GLN A 414 11.64 11.48 18.98
C GLN A 414 11.45 10.08 19.56
N MET A 415 10.29 9.46 19.34
CA MET A 415 9.98 8.12 19.84
C MET A 415 10.84 7.02 19.24
N VAL A 416 11.44 7.22 18.07
CA VAL A 416 12.33 6.23 17.42
C VAL A 416 13.42 5.70 18.36
N SER A 417 13.90 6.54 19.29
CA SER A 417 14.95 6.16 20.24
C SER A 417 14.47 5.29 21.42
N THR A 418 13.19 5.40 21.80
CA THR A 418 12.63 4.74 23.00
C THR A 418 11.69 3.59 22.64
N PHE A 419 10.89 3.77 21.59
CA PHE A 419 9.83 2.86 21.14
C PHE A 419 9.93 2.68 19.61
N PRO A 420 10.97 2.00 19.10
CA PRO A 420 11.28 1.95 17.67
C PRO A 420 10.15 1.33 16.84
N SER A 421 9.54 0.24 17.29
CA SER A 421 8.46 -0.45 16.56
C SER A 421 7.19 0.39 16.46
N LEU A 422 6.80 1.06 17.55
CA LEU A 422 5.65 1.97 17.56
C LEU A 422 5.91 3.22 16.73
N ALA A 423 7.11 3.81 16.84
CA ALA A 423 7.49 4.97 16.04
C ALA A 423 7.47 4.63 14.54
N ARG A 424 8.02 3.47 14.16
CA ARG A 424 8.00 2.96 12.77
C ARG A 424 6.57 2.76 12.26
N PHE A 425 5.69 2.18 13.07
CA PHE A 425 4.29 1.98 12.69
C PHE A 425 3.55 3.31 12.45
N LEU A 426 3.66 4.26 13.38
CA LEU A 426 3.01 5.57 13.25
C LEU A 426 3.59 6.38 12.09
N ALA A 427 4.89 6.27 11.87
CA ALA A 427 5.61 6.83 10.74
C ALA A 427 5.13 6.27 9.40
N ALA A 428 5.01 4.95 9.33
CA ALA A 428 4.50 4.24 8.16
C ALA A 428 3.09 4.72 7.82
N ARG A 429 2.19 4.67 8.80
CA ARG A 429 0.79 5.09 8.62
C ARG A 429 0.65 6.54 8.14
N TRP A 430 1.43 7.46 8.71
CA TRP A 430 1.47 8.86 8.24
C TRP A 430 1.99 8.96 6.80
N ALA A 431 3.05 8.22 6.45
CA ALA A 431 3.58 8.22 5.10
C ALA A 431 2.53 7.69 4.10
N THR A 432 1.89 6.57 4.42
CA THR A 432 0.80 5.98 3.64
C THR A 432 -0.33 7.00 3.42
N GLU A 433 -0.82 7.66 4.47
CA GLU A 433 -1.87 8.69 4.40
C GLU A 433 -1.44 9.90 3.55
N ALA A 434 -0.21 10.37 3.69
CA ALA A 434 0.30 11.51 2.91
C ALA A 434 0.44 11.18 1.42
N VAL A 435 0.83 9.94 1.09
CA VAL A 435 1.03 9.46 -0.28
C VAL A 435 -0.30 9.24 -0.98
N HIS A 436 -1.33 8.79 -0.27
CA HIS A 436 -2.68 8.57 -0.81
C HIS A 436 -3.36 9.86 -1.33
N ILE A 437 -2.90 11.04 -0.94
CA ILE A 437 -3.35 12.32 -1.51
C ILE A 437 -3.00 12.40 -3.01
N VAL A 438 -1.98 11.68 -3.45
CA VAL A 438 -1.46 11.71 -4.82
C VAL A 438 -2.04 10.55 -5.65
N PRO A 439 -2.95 10.79 -6.61
CA PRO A 439 -3.80 9.74 -7.19
C PRO A 439 -3.08 8.61 -7.93
N VAL A 440 -1.91 8.86 -8.53
CA VAL A 440 -1.21 7.88 -9.41
C VAL A 440 -0.05 7.18 -8.70
N TRP A 441 0.65 7.88 -7.81
CA TRP A 441 1.81 7.37 -7.08
C TRP A 441 1.48 6.96 -5.65
N GLY A 442 0.19 7.05 -5.30
CA GLY A 442 -0.36 6.86 -3.96
C GLY A 442 -0.47 5.43 -3.47
N GLN A 443 -0.31 4.42 -4.35
CA GLN A 443 -0.66 3.04 -3.99
C GLN A 443 0.19 2.51 -2.81
N PRO A 444 -0.43 1.75 -1.86
CA PRO A 444 0.30 1.12 -0.77
C PRO A 444 1.47 0.28 -1.27
N GLY A 445 2.64 0.43 -0.65
CA GLY A 445 3.86 -0.26 -1.04
C GLY A 445 4.55 0.32 -2.27
N GLY A 446 4.14 1.49 -2.75
CA GLY A 446 4.80 2.20 -3.84
C GLY A 446 6.13 2.83 -3.43
N ARG A 447 6.92 3.29 -4.41
CA ARG A 447 8.19 3.98 -4.11
C ARG A 447 8.04 5.35 -3.48
N LEU A 448 6.93 6.04 -3.75
CA LEU A 448 6.69 7.37 -3.20
C LEU A 448 6.58 7.30 -1.67
N GLU A 449 5.89 6.28 -1.17
CA GLU A 449 5.76 5.98 0.26
C GLU A 449 7.12 5.73 0.90
N HIS A 450 7.97 4.88 0.29
CA HIS A 450 9.33 4.66 0.77
C HIS A 450 10.21 5.91 0.71
N ARG A 451 10.12 6.73 -0.35
CA ARG A 451 10.90 7.97 -0.45
C ARG A 451 10.49 8.98 0.61
N LEU A 452 9.19 9.11 0.87
CA LEU A 452 8.69 9.99 1.93
C LEU A 452 9.13 9.47 3.31
N PHE A 453 9.02 8.16 3.55
CA PHE A 453 9.53 7.55 4.77
C PHE A 453 11.04 7.76 4.94
N ASP A 454 11.84 7.49 3.90
CA ASP A 454 13.29 7.69 3.91
C ASP A 454 13.64 9.16 4.21
N LEU A 455 12.97 10.11 3.55
CA LEU A 455 13.22 11.55 3.72
C LEU A 455 12.94 12.04 5.14
N PHE A 456 11.84 11.59 5.75
CA PHE A 456 11.39 12.11 7.05
C PHE A 456 11.90 11.31 8.25
N PHE A 457 12.32 10.06 8.05
CA PHE A 457 12.78 9.18 9.13
C PHE A 457 14.22 8.75 8.95
N ASN A 458 14.56 8.05 7.85
CA ASN A 458 15.87 7.44 7.70
C ASN A 458 16.98 8.48 7.49
N VAL A 459 16.73 9.55 6.73
CA VAL A 459 17.69 10.65 6.51
C VAL A 459 18.03 11.37 7.83
N PRO A 460 17.07 11.84 8.66
CA PRO A 460 17.39 12.44 9.95
C PRO A 460 18.15 11.52 10.91
N ILE A 461 17.77 10.23 10.96
CA ILE A 461 18.43 9.23 11.81
C ILE A 461 19.88 9.02 11.36
N ASN A 462 20.12 8.85 10.06
CA ASN A 462 21.44 8.63 9.51
C ASN A 462 22.33 9.87 9.68
N LEU A 463 21.77 11.06 9.48
CA LEU A 463 22.46 12.33 9.76
C LEU A 463 22.89 12.37 11.24
N GLY A 464 21.99 12.09 12.17
CA GLY A 464 22.29 12.05 13.61
C GLY A 464 23.42 11.08 13.97
N ARG A 465 23.41 9.89 13.37
CA ARG A 465 24.49 8.89 13.52
C ARG A 465 25.82 9.43 13.00
N TRP A 466 25.84 9.99 11.79
CA TRP A 466 27.04 10.55 11.18
C TRP A 466 27.66 11.67 12.02
N TRP A 467 26.84 12.57 12.59
CA TRP A 467 27.32 13.59 13.53
C TRP A 467 27.91 13.00 14.82
N ALA A 468 27.35 11.89 15.31
CA ALA A 468 27.87 11.19 16.49
C ALA A 468 29.22 10.50 16.20
N GLU A 469 29.36 9.88 15.02
CA GLU A 469 30.62 9.28 14.56
C GLU A 469 31.72 10.33 14.39
N ARG A 470 31.41 11.50 13.80
CA ARG A 470 32.36 12.62 13.70
C ARG A 470 32.82 13.11 15.07
N ARG A 471 31.90 13.29 16.03
CA ARG A 471 32.28 13.70 17.39
C ARG A 471 33.20 12.70 18.07
N ARG A 472 32.97 11.39 17.90
CA ARG A 472 33.85 10.33 18.42
C ARG A 472 35.24 10.32 17.77
N LYS A 473 35.33 10.62 16.48
CA LYS A 473 36.61 10.75 15.78
C LYS A 473 37.40 11.98 16.22
N ASN A 474 36.73 13.09 16.55
CA ASN A 474 37.38 14.32 17.01
C ASN A 474 37.75 14.28 18.51
N SER A 475 37.22 13.32 19.28
CA SER A 475 37.53 13.12 20.70
C SER A 475 38.58 12.04 20.95
N ARG A 476 39.08 11.41 19.90
CA ARG A 476 40.25 10.52 19.88
C ARG A 476 41.37 11.25 19.17
#